data_AF-A0A831K2X7-F1
#
_entry.id   AF-A0A831K2X7-F1
#
_cell.length_a   1.000
_cell.length_b   1.000
_cell.length_c   1.000
_cell.angle_alpha   90.00
_cell.angle_beta   90.00
_cell.angle_gamma   90.00
#
_symmetry.space_group_name_H-M   'P 1'
#
loop_
_entity.id
_entity.type
_entity.pdbx_description
1 polymer ?
#
loop_
_entity_poly.entity_id
_entity_poly.type
_entity_poly.pdbx_seq_one_letter_code
_entity_poly.pdbx_strand_id
1 'polypeptide(L)'
;MRALFLLVLFFGSLADAATIDLQGSFTQGGLVFGKTSAGAQIFHDGQKVPVSSQGDFVIGFNRDAPPKSELVIIMPDGGREVRQLEISQRQYD
;
A
#
# COMPACT_ATOMS: atom_id res chain seq x y z
N MET A 1 43.15 -29.37 24.08
CA MET A 1 41.74 -29.23 23.67
C MET A 1 41.39 -27.75 23.66
N ARG A 2 41.44 -27.10 22.50
CA ARG A 2 41.00 -25.71 22.33
C ARG A 2 39.61 -25.75 21.70
N ALA A 3 38.58 -25.63 22.53
CA ALA A 3 37.20 -25.51 22.05
C ALA A 3 37.03 -24.11 21.46
N LEU A 4 36.88 -24.02 20.14
CA LEU A 4 36.59 -22.79 19.43
C LEU A 4 35.06 -22.63 19.36
N PHE A 5 34.51 -21.72 20.17
CA PHE A 5 33.10 -21.34 20.10
C PHE A 5 32.90 -20.38 18.92
N LEU A 6 32.22 -20.83 17.87
CA LEU A 6 31.78 -20.00 16.74
C LEU A 6 30.45 -19.33 17.12
N LEU A 7 30.52 -18.06 17.49
CA LEU A 7 29.35 -17.20 17.67
C LEU A 7 28.91 -16.69 16.29
N VAL A 8 27.88 -17.30 15.71
CA VAL A 8 27.24 -16.79 14.49
C VAL A 8 26.31 -15.65 14.88
N LEU A 9 26.73 -14.41 14.64
CA LEU A 9 25.88 -13.22 14.72
C LEU A 9 24.94 -13.22 13.52
N PHE A 10 23.70 -13.65 13.75
CA PHE A 10 22.60 -13.50 12.80
C PHE A 10 22.21 -12.01 12.74
N PHE A 11 22.83 -11.25 11.84
CA PHE A 11 22.33 -9.92 11.47
C PHE A 11 21.07 -10.12 10.63
N GLY A 12 19.92 -10.20 11.30
CA GLY A 12 18.63 -10.11 10.63
C GLY A 12 18.47 -8.70 10.08
N SER A 13 18.36 -8.56 8.76
CA SER A 13 17.99 -7.29 8.13
C SER A 13 16.63 -6.87 8.69
N LEU A 14 16.59 -5.72 9.36
CA LEU A 14 15.33 -5.01 9.63
C LEU A 14 14.79 -4.58 8.27
N ALA A 15 13.94 -5.40 7.67
CA ALA A 15 13.11 -4.97 6.56
C ALA A 15 12.24 -3.85 7.09
N ASP A 16 12.50 -2.62 6.64
CA ASP A 16 11.63 -1.49 6.90
C ASP A 16 10.29 -1.84 6.26
N ALA A 17 9.31 -2.21 7.10
CA ALA A 17 7.97 -2.52 6.64
C ALA A 17 7.39 -1.22 6.11
N ALA A 18 7.52 -0.99 4.80
CA ALA A 18 7.09 0.26 4.22
C ALA A 18 5.66 0.54 4.60
N THR A 19 5.50 1.68 5.24
CA THR A 19 4.22 2.05 5.79
C THR A 19 3.45 2.77 4.70
N ILE A 20 2.29 2.24 4.36
CA ILE A 20 1.32 2.94 3.52
C ILE A 20 0.31 3.63 4.41
N ASP A 21 0.26 4.94 4.27
CA ASP A 21 -0.74 5.78 4.89
C ASP A 21 -1.81 6.17 3.85
N LEU A 22 -3.07 6.07 4.25
CA LEU A 22 -4.22 6.41 3.43
C LEU A 22 -5.16 7.29 4.23
N GLN A 23 -5.46 8.48 3.70
CA GLN A 23 -6.32 9.46 4.35
C GLN A 23 -7.38 9.96 3.37
N GLY A 24 -8.63 10.07 3.83
CA GLY A 24 -9.72 10.58 3.01
C GLY A 24 -11.01 9.81 3.23
N SER A 25 -11.85 9.77 2.20
CA SER A 25 -13.21 9.22 2.28
C SER A 25 -13.35 7.95 1.45
N PHE A 26 -13.47 6.82 2.14
CA PHE A 26 -13.73 5.50 1.56
C PHE A 26 -15.24 5.31 1.35
N THR A 27 -15.80 6.09 0.45
CA THR A 27 -17.22 6.05 0.08
C THR A 27 -17.37 6.23 -1.43
N GLN A 28 -18.50 5.83 -1.99
CA GLN A 28 -18.85 6.14 -3.38
C GLN A 28 -18.73 7.64 -3.68
N GLY A 29 -18.03 7.99 -4.76
CA GLY A 29 -17.70 9.37 -5.11
C GLY A 29 -16.65 10.02 -4.20
N GLY A 30 -16.03 9.27 -3.29
CA GLY A 30 -15.00 9.74 -2.37
C GLY A 30 -13.60 9.77 -2.99
N LEU A 31 -12.70 10.46 -2.29
CA LEU A 31 -11.30 10.62 -2.67
C LEU A 31 -10.40 10.25 -1.49
N VAL A 32 -9.31 9.54 -1.77
CA VAL A 32 -8.30 9.14 -0.79
C VAL A 32 -6.92 9.54 -1.29
N PHE A 33 -6.19 10.22 -0.42
CA PHE A 33 -4.78 10.55 -0.58
C PHE A 33 -3.95 9.46 0.06
N GLY A 34 -2.91 9.03 -0.65
CA GLY A 34 -2.02 7.98 -0.18
C GLY A 34 -0.57 8.45 -0.12
N LYS A 35 0.17 7.91 0.84
CA LYS A 35 1.61 8.01 0.95
C LYS A 35 2.21 6.60 0.96
N THR A 36 3.19 6.37 0.10
CA THR A 36 3.98 5.14 0.05
C THR A 36 5.47 5.48 -0.03
N SER A 37 6.32 4.46 -0.04
CA SER A 37 7.76 4.61 -0.27
C SER A 37 8.04 5.17 -1.66
N ALA A 38 9.03 6.05 -1.77
CA ALA A 38 9.47 6.56 -3.07
C ALA A 38 9.85 5.42 -4.02
N GLY A 39 9.38 5.47 -5.26
CA GLY A 39 9.62 4.44 -6.28
C GLY A 39 8.69 3.22 -6.21
N ALA A 40 7.78 3.14 -5.23
CA ALA A 40 6.75 2.11 -5.21
C ALA A 40 5.76 2.29 -6.38
N GLN A 41 5.16 1.18 -6.80
CA GLN A 41 4.10 1.14 -7.81
C GLN A 41 2.78 0.82 -7.15
N ILE A 42 1.76 1.62 -7.45
CA ILE A 42 0.40 1.43 -6.94
C ILE A 42 -0.52 1.00 -8.08
N PHE A 43 -1.38 0.03 -7.81
CA PHE A 43 -2.48 -0.37 -8.67
C PHE A 43 -3.78 -0.36 -7.87
N HIS A 44 -4.81 0.26 -8.42
CA HIS A 44 -6.15 0.35 -7.84
C HIS A 44 -7.12 -0.34 -8.79
N ASP A 45 -7.75 -1.42 -8.32
CA ASP A 45 -8.63 -2.30 -9.11
C ASP A 45 -8.00 -2.71 -10.46
N GLY A 46 -6.70 -3.08 -10.39
CA GLY A 46 -5.90 -3.49 -11.55
C GLY A 46 -5.37 -2.35 -12.43
N GLN A 47 -5.74 -1.10 -12.16
CA GLN A 47 -5.28 0.07 -12.92
C GLN A 47 -4.07 0.73 -12.24
N LYS A 48 -3.03 1.03 -13.02
CA LYS A 48 -1.84 1.71 -12.50
C LYS A 48 -2.17 3.14 -12.07
N VAL A 49 -1.85 3.47 -10.82
CA VAL A 49 -2.02 4.82 -10.27
C VAL A 49 -0.69 5.58 -10.39
N PRO A 50 -0.70 6.82 -10.91
CA PRO A 50 0.48 7.68 -10.90
C PRO A 50 0.93 7.96 -9.46
N VAL A 51 2.24 7.82 -9.22
CA VAL A 51 2.86 8.09 -7.93
C VAL A 51 3.91 9.17 -8.15
N SER A 52 3.95 10.18 -7.28
CA SER A 52 4.97 11.23 -7.30
C SER A 52 6.36 10.64 -7.00
N SER A 53 7.43 11.37 -7.33
CA SER A 53 8.79 10.96 -6.95
C SER A 53 8.99 10.84 -5.43
N GLN A 54 8.11 11.46 -4.64
CA GLN A 54 8.10 11.42 -3.19
C GLN A 54 7.14 10.36 -2.63
N GLY A 55 6.48 9.57 -3.47
CA GLY A 55 5.56 8.50 -3.03
C GLY A 55 4.14 8.95 -2.73
N ASP A 56 3.73 10.17 -3.13
CA ASP A 56 2.36 10.64 -2.97
C ASP A 56 1.50 10.16 -4.14
N PHE A 57 0.27 9.76 -3.85
CA PHE A 57 -0.71 9.35 -4.86
C PHE A 57 -2.14 9.67 -4.43
N VAL A 58 -3.07 9.61 -5.37
CA VAL A 58 -4.49 9.84 -5.12
C VAL A 58 -5.30 8.77 -5.82
N ILE A 59 -6.29 8.22 -5.12
CA ILE A 59 -7.31 7.34 -5.69
C ILE A 59 -8.69 7.96 -5.47
N GLY A 60 -9.56 7.80 -6.46
CA GLY A 60 -10.96 8.20 -6.37
C GLY A 60 -11.85 6.98 -6.58
N PHE A 61 -12.98 6.95 -5.87
CA PHE A 61 -14.01 5.94 -6.05
C PHE A 61 -15.14 6.49 -6.90
N ASN A 62 -15.58 5.74 -7.90
CA ASN A 62 -16.74 6.12 -8.71
C ASN A 62 -18.01 6.22 -7.85
N ARG A 63 -19.04 6.88 -8.38
CA ARG A 63 -20.32 7.09 -7.67
C ARG A 63 -21.11 5.79 -7.46
N ASP A 64 -20.77 4.75 -8.22
CA ASP A 64 -21.33 3.40 -8.24
C ASP A 64 -20.28 2.35 -7.86
N ALA A 65 -19.18 2.76 -7.20
CA ALA A 65 -18.11 1.86 -6.81
C ALA A 65 -18.64 0.66 -5.99
N PRO A 66 -18.13 -0.56 -6.23
CA PRO A 66 -18.46 -1.73 -5.42
C PRO A 66 -18.11 -1.51 -3.94
N PRO A 67 -18.68 -2.29 -3.01
CA PRO A 67 -18.40 -2.15 -1.58
C PRO A 67 -16.96 -2.52 -1.21
N LYS A 68 -16.20 -3.11 -2.13
CA LYS A 68 -14.81 -3.52 -1.96
C LYS A 68 -14.00 -3.05 -3.15
N SER A 69 -12.80 -2.54 -2.88
CA SER A 69 -11.83 -2.14 -3.89
C SER A 69 -10.45 -2.67 -3.50
N GLU A 70 -9.67 -3.12 -4.49
CA GLU A 70 -8.34 -3.67 -4.27
C GLU A 70 -7.27 -2.59 -4.50
N LEU A 71 -6.36 -2.46 -3.55
CA LEU A 71 -5.13 -1.68 -3.67
C LEU A 71 -3.93 -2.62 -3.61
N VAL A 72 -3.20 -2.73 -4.71
CA VAL A 72 -1.96 -3.51 -4.80
C VAL A 72 -0.76 -2.57 -4.80
N ILE A 73 0.22 -2.89 -3.98
CA ILE A 73 1.43 -2.07 -3.83
C ILE A 73 2.63 -2.95 -4.08
N ILE A 74 3.47 -2.53 -5.02
CA ILE A 74 4.73 -3.18 -5.33
C ILE A 74 5.84 -2.23 -4.90
N MET A 75 6.56 -2.66 -3.88
CA MET A 75 7.66 -1.95 -3.27
C MET A 75 8.89 -1.90 -4.18
N PRO A 76 9.80 -0.92 -3.97
CA PRO A 76 11.07 -0.86 -4.70
C PRO A 76 11.95 -2.12 -4.52
N ASP A 77 11.81 -2.81 -3.40
CA ASP A 77 12.53 -4.06 -3.10
C ASP A 77 11.85 -5.31 -3.72
N GLY A 78 10.73 -5.13 -4.43
CA GLY A 78 9.93 -6.21 -5.01
C GLY A 78 8.87 -6.80 -4.07
N GLY A 79 8.80 -6.36 -2.82
CA GLY A 79 7.73 -6.71 -1.89
C GLY A 79 6.36 -6.36 -2.45
N ARG A 80 5.38 -7.25 -2.27
CA ARG A 80 4.00 -7.04 -2.75
C ARG A 80 3.04 -7.08 -1.58
N GLU A 81 2.30 -5.99 -1.41
CA GLU A 81 1.21 -5.88 -0.45
C GLU A 81 -0.13 -5.74 -1.20
N VAL A 82 -1.18 -6.37 -0.68
CA VAL A 82 -2.54 -6.24 -1.21
C VAL A 82 -3.45 -5.83 -0.06
N ARG A 83 -4.16 -4.71 -0.23
CA ARG A 83 -5.16 -4.22 0.72
C ARG A 83 -6.53 -4.22 0.06
N GLN A 84 -7.50 -4.83 0.73
CA GLN A 84 -8.90 -4.68 0.37
C GLN A 84 -9.48 -3.51 1.16
N LEU A 85 -9.97 -2.50 0.44
CA LEU A 85 -10.58 -1.30 0.97
C LEU A 85 -12.09 -1.48 1.02
N GLU A 86 -12.71 -1.19 2.16
CA GLU A 86 -14.16 -1.22 2.32
C GLU A 86 -14.74 0.16 1.95
N ILE A 87 -15.64 0.18 0.97
CA ILE A 87 -16.19 1.41 0.37
C ILE A 87 -17.66 1.56 0.76
N SER A 88 -17.94 2.57 1.59
CA SER A 88 -19.30 2.86 2.05
C SER A 88 -20.18 3.32 0.89
N GLN A 89 -21.33 2.66 0.72
CA GLN A 89 -22.31 2.96 -0.31
C GLN A 89 -23.14 4.19 0.08
N ARG A 90 -23.53 5.02 -0.89
CA ARG A 90 -24.47 6.13 -0.67
C ARG A 90 -25.86 5.73 -1.11
N GLN A 91 -26.87 6.13 -0.35
CA GLN A 91 -28.25 6.07 -0.83
C GLN A 91 -28.56 7.35 -1.60
N TYR A 92 -29.18 7.19 -2.76
CA TYR A 92 -29.70 8.28 -3.57
C TYR A 92 -31.22 8.13 -3.56
N ASP A 93 -31.92 9.12 -3.02
CA ASP A 93 -33.38 9.22 -3.02
C ASP A 93 -33.89 9.92 -4.29
#